data_AF-A0A345ZMR9-F1
#
_entry.id   AF-A0A345ZMR9-F1
#
_cell.length_a   1.000
_cell.length_b   1.000
_cell.length_c   1.000
_cell.angle_alpha   90.00
_cell.angle_beta   90.00
_cell.angle_gamma   90.00
#
_symmetry.space_group_name_H-M   'P 1'
#
loop_
_entity.id
_entity.type
_entity.pdbx_description
1 polymer ?
#
loop_
_entity_poly.entity_id
_entity_poly.type
_entity_poly.pdbx_seq_one_letter_code
_entity_poly.pdbx_strand_id
1 'polypeptide(L)'
;MTRLNTIDAEGCAKEPIHLSGAIQAHGYLVSCAMPDWTVRHASANVEDLLGASVDELLGRSLRDYASEEVLQAILDTLSMVTPGNTTAQRAGQANLGPLGTACDLVVHVADDLVHIEIEPRYERGLSPQPTVLAQSMIGAVAHEPPENFHEFVAAQVRGLTGYDRVMVYRFLPDGTGDVIAEARADDMEPYLGLRFPASDIPPQARALYLRNRVRVIPDVDYEPVPIVPGTVDDGRPLDLSQHALRSVSPVHLEYLRNMGVGASMSISIIAGGRLWGLIACHHRVPRLVPPAVRAAADLFGLFVSMRVASAEQQRTLAHFEHAQQVRDALVLRLAQARDFDRALMDELPLLRTALGADGAALWSQSRWHASGQTPDPRRVASLVDWLQQQGAVSVAVTDTAADWAAPMDGDATAGVLALRLGADDWLLLFRDEQVQTVNWAGEPAKALVPTDDGLRIAPRRSFAVWRESVRGRSAPWSDADRRGAARLHQVLTEQRRRIQTRVDVPALDQQRRQAAMDERRQRLDQLAQMLEGLSHLAPDVSARLDARISALEDELQRLAEVAPLTDVA
;
A
#
# COMPACT_ATOMS: atom_id res chain seq x y z
N MET A 1 -27.36 -31.17 -18.10
CA MET A 1 -26.75 -31.57 -16.81
C MET A 1 -25.30 -31.12 -16.81
N THR A 2 -25.09 -29.87 -16.47
CA THR A 2 -23.80 -29.18 -16.59
C THR A 2 -23.11 -29.26 -15.23
N ARG A 3 -21.92 -29.86 -15.19
CA ARG A 3 -21.12 -30.02 -13.97
C ARG A 3 -20.78 -28.64 -13.40
N LEU A 4 -21.33 -28.32 -12.23
CA LEU A 4 -20.93 -27.15 -11.45
C LEU A 4 -19.60 -27.48 -10.78
N ASN A 5 -18.55 -26.73 -11.16
CA ASN A 5 -17.19 -26.91 -10.65
C ASN A 5 -17.12 -26.59 -9.15
N THR A 6 -16.51 -27.50 -8.39
CA THR A 6 -16.00 -27.32 -7.03
C THR A 6 -15.11 -26.08 -6.93
N ILE A 7 -15.48 -25.14 -6.04
CA ILE A 7 -14.82 -23.83 -5.89
C ILE A 7 -13.87 -23.88 -4.68
N ASP A 8 -12.58 -24.06 -4.95
CA ASP A 8 -11.44 -23.82 -4.04
C ASP A 8 -11.26 -22.31 -3.73
N ALA A 9 -10.36 -21.91 -2.83
CA ALA A 9 -9.96 -20.52 -2.60
C ALA A 9 -9.47 -19.85 -3.88
N GLU A 10 -8.84 -20.61 -4.79
CA GLU A 10 -8.59 -20.16 -6.16
C GLU A 10 -9.86 -20.06 -7.01
N GLY A 11 -10.84 -20.94 -6.80
CA GLY A 11 -12.14 -20.90 -7.48
C GLY A 11 -12.94 -19.63 -7.16
N CYS A 12 -12.93 -19.19 -5.89
CA CYS A 12 -13.61 -17.96 -5.48
C CYS A 12 -12.98 -16.72 -6.12
N ALA A 13 -11.66 -16.76 -6.40
CA ALA A 13 -10.96 -15.70 -7.14
C ALA A 13 -11.17 -15.78 -8.68
N LYS A 14 -11.66 -16.92 -9.18
CA LYS A 14 -11.90 -17.20 -10.60
C LYS A 14 -13.36 -17.03 -11.04
N GLU A 15 -14.30 -16.81 -10.10
CA GLU A 15 -15.71 -16.57 -10.44
C GLU A 15 -15.85 -15.32 -11.32
N PRO A 16 -16.37 -15.42 -12.57
CA PRO A 16 -16.51 -14.29 -13.47
C PRO A 16 -17.75 -13.47 -13.09
N ILE A 17 -17.68 -12.75 -11.97
CA ILE A 17 -18.81 -11.99 -11.39
C ILE A 17 -19.39 -10.91 -12.32
N HIS A 18 -18.64 -10.49 -13.34
CA HIS A 18 -19.08 -9.55 -14.37
C HIS A 18 -19.93 -10.22 -15.45
N LEU A 19 -19.88 -11.54 -15.58
CA LEU A 19 -20.63 -12.35 -16.55
C LEU A 19 -21.79 -13.09 -15.86
N SER A 20 -22.52 -12.41 -14.98
CA SER A 20 -23.58 -13.04 -14.17
C SER A 20 -24.78 -13.54 -14.98
N GLY A 21 -24.99 -13.00 -16.20
CA GLY A 21 -26.13 -13.35 -17.06
C GLY A 21 -27.50 -12.93 -16.54
N ALA A 22 -27.55 -12.16 -15.45
CA ALA A 22 -28.79 -11.75 -14.79
C ALA A 22 -28.66 -10.35 -14.17
N ILE A 23 -29.80 -9.72 -13.93
CA ILE A 23 -29.94 -8.47 -13.18
C ILE A 23 -30.69 -8.69 -11.86
N GLN A 24 -30.67 -7.67 -11.00
CA GLN A 24 -31.48 -7.59 -9.81
C GLN A 24 -32.93 -7.20 -10.19
N ALA A 25 -33.92 -7.79 -9.53
CA ALA A 25 -35.33 -7.73 -9.95
C ALA A 25 -36.02 -6.35 -9.83
N HIS A 26 -35.38 -5.36 -9.18
CA HIS A 26 -35.97 -4.04 -8.94
C HIS A 26 -35.90 -3.09 -10.14
N GLY A 27 -35.28 -3.51 -11.24
CA GLY A 27 -35.16 -2.72 -12.46
C GLY A 27 -35.23 -3.60 -13.71
N TYR A 28 -35.03 -2.96 -14.85
CA TYR A 28 -35.09 -3.58 -16.17
C TYR A 28 -33.86 -3.20 -16.98
N LEU A 29 -33.47 -4.09 -17.90
CA LEU A 29 -32.36 -3.86 -18.82
C LEU A 29 -32.84 -4.04 -20.25
N VAL A 30 -32.49 -3.09 -21.12
CA VAL A 30 -32.62 -3.21 -22.57
C VAL A 30 -31.29 -2.79 -23.20
N SER A 31 -30.79 -3.57 -24.15
CA SER A 31 -29.57 -3.26 -24.91
C SER A 31 -29.88 -3.19 -26.39
N CYS A 32 -29.53 -2.08 -27.03
CA CYS A 32 -29.88 -1.77 -28.41
C CYS A 32 -28.64 -1.62 -29.30
N ALA A 33 -28.72 -2.15 -30.51
CA ALA A 33 -27.82 -1.81 -31.59
C ALA A 33 -28.25 -0.48 -32.24
N MET A 34 -27.27 0.31 -32.67
CA MET A 34 -27.48 1.57 -33.38
C MET A 34 -27.27 1.38 -34.89
N PRO A 35 -27.88 2.20 -35.77
CA PRO A 35 -28.63 3.44 -35.49
C PRO A 35 -30.15 3.30 -35.32
N ASP A 36 -30.70 2.11 -35.56
CA ASP A 36 -32.14 1.86 -35.62
C ASP A 36 -32.78 1.50 -34.26
N TRP A 37 -31.98 1.46 -33.19
CA TRP A 37 -32.39 1.03 -31.85
C TRP A 37 -32.89 -0.42 -31.80
N THR A 38 -32.36 -1.29 -32.65
CA THR A 38 -32.72 -2.72 -32.64
C THR A 38 -32.36 -3.35 -31.30
N VAL A 39 -33.36 -3.86 -30.58
CA VAL A 39 -33.17 -4.54 -29.29
C VAL A 39 -32.44 -5.87 -29.51
N ARG A 40 -31.28 -6.02 -28.86
CA ARG A 40 -30.42 -7.22 -28.92
C ARG A 40 -30.47 -8.03 -27.64
N HIS A 41 -30.68 -7.39 -26.50
CA HIS A 41 -30.82 -8.04 -25.20
C HIS A 41 -31.89 -7.34 -24.37
N ALA A 42 -32.68 -8.10 -23.63
CA ALA A 42 -33.61 -7.57 -22.64
C ALA A 42 -33.62 -8.45 -21.38
N SER A 43 -33.93 -7.88 -20.22
CA SER A 43 -34.19 -8.67 -19.02
C SER A 43 -35.53 -9.40 -19.12
N ALA A 44 -35.62 -10.60 -18.56
CA ALA A 44 -36.82 -11.44 -18.64
C ALA A 44 -38.08 -10.79 -18.03
N ASN A 45 -37.92 -9.86 -17.10
CA ASN A 45 -39.01 -9.11 -16.47
C ASN A 45 -39.49 -7.88 -17.27
N VAL A 46 -38.92 -7.58 -18.44
CA VAL A 46 -39.22 -6.33 -19.18
C VAL A 46 -40.70 -6.16 -19.54
N GLU A 47 -41.44 -7.26 -19.65
CA GLU A 47 -42.87 -7.26 -19.96
C GLU A 47 -43.68 -6.49 -18.92
N ASP A 48 -43.31 -6.58 -17.64
CA ASP A 48 -44.00 -5.88 -16.54
C ASP A 48 -43.95 -4.35 -16.71
N LEU A 49 -42.92 -3.84 -17.40
CA LEU A 49 -42.77 -2.42 -17.68
C LEU A 49 -43.37 -2.03 -19.03
N LEU A 50 -42.93 -2.68 -20.11
CA LEU A 50 -43.23 -2.24 -21.48
C LEU A 50 -44.54 -2.83 -22.03
N GLY A 51 -45.15 -3.80 -21.33
CA GLY A 51 -46.34 -4.50 -21.81
C GLY A 51 -46.08 -5.36 -23.05
N ALA A 52 -44.82 -5.73 -23.29
CA ALA A 52 -44.39 -6.59 -24.39
C ALA A 52 -43.36 -7.59 -23.89
N SER A 53 -43.54 -8.85 -24.25
CA SER A 53 -42.64 -9.93 -23.90
C SER A 53 -41.25 -9.72 -24.53
N VAL A 54 -40.24 -10.37 -23.94
CA VAL A 54 -38.88 -10.36 -24.50
C VAL A 54 -38.85 -10.79 -25.96
N ASP A 55 -39.58 -11.86 -26.31
CA ASP A 55 -39.61 -12.39 -27.68
C ASP A 55 -40.24 -11.40 -28.68
N GLU A 56 -41.16 -10.55 -28.23
CA GLU A 56 -41.74 -9.49 -29.06
C GLU A 56 -40.80 -8.29 -29.22
N LEU A 57 -39.96 -8.01 -28.22
CA LEU A 57 -38.99 -6.92 -28.23
C LEU A 57 -37.76 -7.25 -29.09
N LEU A 58 -37.25 -8.48 -28.98
CA LEU A 58 -36.00 -8.88 -29.63
C LEU A 58 -36.06 -8.72 -31.16
N GLY A 59 -35.06 -8.05 -31.72
CA GLY A 59 -34.97 -7.77 -33.16
C GLY A 59 -35.89 -6.65 -33.65
N ARG A 60 -36.70 -6.04 -32.79
CA ARG A 60 -37.50 -4.85 -33.10
C ARG A 60 -36.82 -3.57 -32.63
N SER A 61 -37.30 -2.43 -33.13
CA SER A 61 -36.80 -1.13 -32.70
C SER A 61 -37.39 -0.75 -31.35
N LEU A 62 -36.56 -0.24 -30.43
CA LEU A 62 -37.04 0.33 -29.16
C LEU A 62 -37.97 1.54 -29.39
N ARG A 63 -37.92 2.18 -30.58
CA ARG A 63 -38.84 3.26 -30.99
C ARG A 63 -40.31 2.84 -30.96
N ASP A 64 -40.60 1.55 -31.09
CA ASP A 64 -41.97 1.04 -31.03
C ASP A 64 -42.53 1.04 -29.60
N TYR A 65 -41.66 1.16 -28.58
CA TYR A 65 -41.99 1.01 -27.17
C TYR A 65 -41.61 2.22 -26.30
N ALA A 66 -40.74 3.10 -26.80
CA ALA A 66 -40.30 4.32 -26.13
C ALA A 66 -40.50 5.54 -27.03
N SER A 67 -40.92 6.67 -26.45
CA SER A 67 -41.15 7.89 -27.23
C SER A 67 -39.85 8.52 -27.73
N GLU A 68 -39.92 9.31 -28.80
CA GLU A 68 -38.76 10.02 -29.35
C GLU A 68 -38.11 10.96 -28.33
N GLU A 69 -38.88 11.55 -27.42
CA GLU A 69 -38.34 12.39 -26.35
C GLU A 69 -37.41 11.59 -25.42
N VAL A 70 -37.77 10.33 -25.12
CA VAL A 70 -36.94 9.44 -24.29
C VAL A 70 -35.65 9.08 -25.01
N LEU A 71 -35.76 8.68 -26.28
CA LEU A 71 -34.59 8.31 -27.08
C LEU A 71 -33.66 9.49 -27.31
N GLN A 72 -34.22 10.69 -27.54
CA GLN A 72 -33.42 11.91 -27.69
C GLN A 72 -32.68 12.26 -26.39
N ALA A 73 -33.32 12.14 -25.23
CA ALA A 73 -32.64 12.37 -23.94
C ALA A 73 -31.46 11.41 -23.71
N ILE A 74 -31.60 10.15 -24.15
CA ILE A 74 -30.50 9.18 -24.13
C ILE A 74 -29.39 9.63 -25.08
N LEU A 75 -29.71 9.99 -26.33
CA LEU A 75 -28.72 10.46 -27.31
C LEU A 75 -27.97 11.71 -26.84
N ASP A 76 -28.69 12.68 -26.28
CA ASP A 76 -28.10 13.90 -25.73
C ASP A 76 -27.08 13.56 -24.64
N THR A 77 -27.42 12.64 -23.74
CA THR A 77 -26.51 12.16 -22.69
C THR A 77 -25.29 11.47 -23.29
N LEU A 78 -25.47 10.56 -24.25
CA LEU A 78 -24.38 9.84 -24.89
C LEU A 78 -23.46 10.77 -25.70
N SER A 79 -24.00 11.83 -26.31
CA SER A 79 -23.22 12.82 -27.05
C SER A 79 -22.24 13.62 -26.18
N MET A 80 -22.53 13.71 -24.87
CA MET A 80 -21.66 14.37 -23.89
C MET A 80 -20.54 13.47 -23.36
N VAL A 81 -20.63 12.15 -23.57
CA VAL A 81 -19.65 11.18 -23.09
C VAL A 81 -18.48 11.10 -24.05
N THR A 82 -17.25 11.20 -23.52
CA THR A 82 -16.03 11.06 -24.32
C THR A 82 -15.97 9.69 -24.99
N PRO A 83 -15.62 9.59 -26.30
CA PRO A 83 -15.44 8.32 -26.98
C PRO A 83 -14.52 7.37 -26.19
N GLY A 84 -14.95 6.12 -26.01
CA GLY A 84 -14.23 5.10 -25.23
C GLY A 84 -14.48 5.13 -23.72
N ASN A 85 -15.21 6.12 -23.19
CA ASN A 85 -15.68 6.07 -21.81
C ASN A 85 -16.94 5.19 -21.71
N THR A 86 -16.82 4.08 -20.98
CA THR A 86 -17.89 3.09 -20.79
C THR A 86 -18.67 3.28 -19.49
N THR A 87 -18.41 4.36 -18.75
CA THR A 87 -19.05 4.61 -17.45
C THR A 87 -20.53 4.95 -17.63
N ALA A 88 -21.40 4.23 -16.93
CA ALA A 88 -22.82 4.51 -16.82
C ALA A 88 -23.13 5.95 -16.41
N GLN A 89 -23.99 6.62 -17.18
CA GLN A 89 -24.46 7.99 -16.94
C GLN A 89 -25.97 7.99 -16.76
N ARG A 90 -26.47 8.81 -15.83
CA ARG A 90 -27.91 9.00 -15.68
C ARG A 90 -28.42 9.89 -16.82
N ALA A 91 -29.25 9.33 -17.71
CA ALA A 91 -29.83 10.05 -18.84
C ALA A 91 -31.02 10.95 -18.45
N GLY A 92 -31.66 10.66 -17.31
CA GLY A 92 -32.75 11.49 -16.80
C GLY A 92 -33.94 10.66 -16.37
N GLN A 93 -35.13 11.22 -16.57
CA GLN A 93 -36.40 10.60 -16.21
C GLN A 93 -37.30 10.49 -17.44
N ALA A 94 -38.04 9.40 -17.51
CA ALA A 94 -38.96 9.11 -18.60
C ALA A 94 -40.20 8.39 -18.06
N ASN A 95 -41.32 8.54 -18.75
CA ASN A 95 -42.48 7.68 -18.54
C ASN A 95 -42.42 6.57 -19.58
N LEU A 96 -42.49 5.33 -19.14
CA LEU A 96 -42.36 4.16 -20.00
C LEU A 96 -43.57 3.22 -19.86
N GLY A 97 -43.83 2.50 -20.94
CA GLY A 97 -44.86 1.48 -21.02
C GLY A 97 -46.30 2.01 -21.07
N PRO A 98 -47.29 1.10 -21.22
CA PRO A 98 -48.70 1.46 -21.42
C PRO A 98 -49.32 2.23 -20.25
N LEU A 99 -48.80 2.02 -19.04
CA LEU A 99 -49.26 2.68 -17.82
C LEU A 99 -48.59 4.04 -17.56
N GLY A 100 -47.58 4.42 -18.36
CA GLY A 100 -46.82 5.65 -18.18
C GLY A 100 -46.02 5.66 -16.87
N THR A 101 -45.37 4.54 -16.53
CA THR A 101 -44.60 4.39 -15.30
C THR A 101 -43.41 5.33 -15.31
N ALA A 102 -43.32 6.22 -14.31
CA ALA A 102 -42.19 7.12 -14.16
C ALA A 102 -40.93 6.34 -13.77
N CYS A 103 -39.88 6.46 -14.56
CA CYS A 103 -38.63 5.72 -14.40
C CYS A 103 -37.42 6.67 -14.43
N ASP A 104 -36.36 6.28 -13.73
CA ASP A 104 -35.01 6.83 -13.92
C ASP A 104 -34.26 5.96 -14.95
N LEU A 105 -33.52 6.63 -15.84
CA LEU A 105 -32.75 5.99 -16.90
C LEU A 105 -31.25 6.16 -16.68
N VAL A 106 -30.52 5.06 -16.76
CA VAL A 106 -29.05 5.03 -16.73
C VAL A 106 -28.57 4.35 -18.01
N VAL A 107 -27.59 4.96 -18.68
CA VAL A 107 -27.13 4.51 -20.00
C VAL A 107 -25.62 4.47 -20.10
N HIS A 108 -25.10 3.52 -20.87
CA HIS A 108 -23.71 3.49 -21.31
C HIS A 108 -23.57 2.77 -22.64
N VAL A 109 -22.38 2.86 -23.23
CA VAL A 109 -22.02 2.15 -24.46
C VAL A 109 -20.92 1.14 -24.15
N ALA A 110 -21.13 -0.11 -24.56
CA ALA A 110 -20.15 -1.19 -24.51
C ALA A 110 -20.50 -2.24 -25.59
N ASP A 111 -19.49 -2.96 -26.09
CA ASP A 111 -19.67 -4.00 -27.13
C ASP A 111 -20.51 -3.55 -28.34
N ASP A 112 -20.33 -2.30 -28.79
CA ASP A 112 -21.10 -1.65 -29.87
C ASP A 112 -22.63 -1.57 -29.63
N LEU A 113 -23.05 -1.70 -28.38
CA LEU A 113 -24.44 -1.59 -27.93
C LEU A 113 -24.63 -0.38 -27.01
N VAL A 114 -25.83 0.19 -27.07
CA VAL A 114 -26.34 1.12 -26.06
C VAL A 114 -27.09 0.32 -25.01
N HIS A 115 -26.56 0.27 -23.80
CA HIS A 115 -27.23 -0.36 -22.65
C HIS A 115 -28.06 0.67 -21.91
N ILE A 116 -29.31 0.30 -21.60
CA ILE A 116 -30.29 1.14 -20.91
C ILE A 116 -30.80 0.37 -19.69
N GLU A 117 -30.45 0.87 -18.51
CA GLU A 117 -30.95 0.39 -17.22
C GLU A 117 -32.09 1.31 -16.77
N ILE A 118 -33.22 0.70 -16.39
CA ILE A 118 -34.46 1.39 -16.10
C ILE A 118 -34.90 1.02 -14.69
N GLU A 119 -35.07 2.03 -13.83
CA GLU A 119 -35.55 1.85 -12.46
C GLU A 119 -36.86 2.59 -12.23
N PRO A 120 -37.95 1.89 -11.88
CA PRO A 120 -39.23 2.52 -11.52
C PRO A 120 -39.11 3.45 -10.32
N ARG A 121 -39.85 4.55 -10.36
CA ARG A 121 -39.99 5.49 -9.25
C ARG A 121 -41.28 5.23 -8.50
N TYR A 122 -41.16 4.75 -7.27
CA TYR A 122 -42.32 4.54 -6.38
C TYR A 122 -42.71 5.81 -5.60
N GLU A 123 -41.79 6.77 -5.44
CA GLU A 123 -42.05 8.05 -4.76
C GLU A 123 -42.36 9.18 -5.75
N ARG A 124 -43.51 9.85 -5.55
CA ARG A 124 -43.89 11.05 -6.30
C ARG A 124 -43.21 12.28 -5.70
N GLY A 125 -42.27 12.88 -6.44
CA GLY A 125 -41.60 14.12 -6.04
C GLY A 125 -40.49 14.54 -7.00
N LEU A 126 -40.01 15.78 -6.85
CA LEU A 126 -38.80 16.25 -7.54
C LEU A 126 -37.60 15.45 -7.03
N SER A 127 -36.90 14.78 -7.94
CA SER A 127 -35.62 14.16 -7.61
C SER A 127 -34.56 15.28 -7.52
N PRO A 128 -33.85 15.43 -6.39
CA PRO A 128 -32.83 16.44 -6.29
C PRO A 128 -31.75 16.20 -7.35
N GLN A 129 -31.25 17.28 -7.96
CA GLN A 129 -30.21 17.17 -8.96
C GLN A 129 -28.94 16.57 -8.33
N PRO A 130 -28.34 15.52 -8.94
CA PRO A 130 -27.17 14.87 -8.38
C PRO A 130 -26.01 15.82 -8.07
N THR A 131 -25.82 16.83 -8.91
CA THR A 131 -24.78 17.86 -8.76
C THR A 131 -24.99 18.72 -7.52
N VAL A 132 -26.22 19.14 -7.23
CA VAL A 132 -26.55 19.95 -6.03
C VAL A 132 -26.34 19.13 -4.76
N LEU A 133 -26.75 17.86 -4.76
CA LEU A 133 -26.51 16.94 -3.64
C LEU A 133 -25.00 16.77 -3.39
N ALA A 134 -24.24 16.45 -4.45
CA ALA A 134 -22.80 16.26 -4.36
C ALA A 134 -22.10 17.53 -3.85
N GLN A 135 -22.46 18.71 -4.38
CA GLN A 135 -21.92 19.99 -3.92
C GLN A 135 -22.19 20.25 -2.44
N SER A 136 -23.41 19.95 -1.96
CA SER A 136 -23.76 20.09 -0.55
C SER A 136 -22.91 19.15 0.32
N MET A 137 -22.75 17.89 -0.08
CA MET A 137 -21.94 16.92 0.66
C MET A 137 -20.47 17.33 0.69
N ILE A 138 -19.92 17.77 -0.45
CA ILE A 138 -18.55 18.27 -0.56
C ILE A 138 -18.36 19.48 0.35
N GLY A 139 -19.26 20.46 0.29
CA GLY A 139 -19.21 21.67 1.12
C GLY A 139 -19.20 21.35 2.62
N ALA A 140 -19.93 20.31 3.04
CA ALA A 140 -20.00 19.88 4.43
C ALA A 140 -18.70 19.24 4.97
N VAL A 141 -17.81 18.74 4.09
CA VAL A 141 -16.58 18.03 4.53
C VAL A 141 -15.29 18.65 4.01
N ALA A 142 -15.38 19.65 3.12
CA ALA A 142 -14.21 20.15 2.38
C ALA A 142 -13.11 20.73 3.27
N HIS A 143 -13.50 21.33 4.39
CA HIS A 143 -12.59 21.99 5.33
C HIS A 143 -12.27 21.15 6.57
N GLU A 144 -12.79 19.91 6.63
CA GLU A 144 -12.52 19.04 7.77
C GLU A 144 -11.04 18.64 7.81
N PRO A 145 -10.44 18.63 9.01
CA PRO A 145 -9.05 18.26 9.17
C PRO A 145 -8.85 16.77 8.87
N PRO A 146 -7.65 16.34 8.42
CA PRO A 146 -7.39 14.97 7.99
C PRO A 146 -7.74 13.90 9.03
N GLU A 147 -7.66 14.23 10.32
CA GLU A 147 -7.93 13.33 11.44
C GLU A 147 -9.39 12.91 11.50
N ASN A 148 -10.32 13.84 11.23
CA ASN A 148 -11.76 13.59 11.33
C ASN A 148 -12.42 13.34 9.97
N PHE A 149 -11.70 13.59 8.87
CA PHE A 149 -12.24 13.56 7.51
C PHE A 149 -13.05 12.30 7.19
N HIS A 150 -12.56 11.12 7.56
CA HIS A 150 -13.23 9.85 7.28
C HIS A 150 -14.54 9.65 8.07
N GLU A 151 -14.61 10.15 9.30
CA GLU A 151 -15.82 10.09 10.14
C GLU A 151 -16.92 10.97 9.55
N PHE A 152 -16.59 12.19 9.14
CA PHE A 152 -17.52 13.09 8.46
C PHE A 152 -18.00 12.53 7.13
N VAL A 153 -17.11 11.89 6.35
CA VAL A 153 -17.49 11.19 5.11
C VAL A 153 -18.54 10.11 5.38
N ALA A 154 -18.33 9.26 6.40
CA ALA A 154 -19.28 8.23 6.77
C ALA A 154 -20.63 8.84 7.20
N ALA A 155 -20.60 9.90 8.00
CA ALA A 155 -21.81 10.60 8.46
C ALA A 155 -22.60 11.25 7.31
N GLN A 156 -21.92 11.90 6.35
CA GLN A 156 -22.59 12.50 5.19
C GLN A 156 -23.26 11.46 4.30
N VAL A 157 -22.57 10.35 4.01
CA VAL A 157 -23.15 9.28 3.20
C VAL A 157 -24.31 8.60 3.94
N ARG A 158 -24.22 8.44 5.26
CA ARG A 158 -25.35 7.94 6.08
C ARG A 158 -26.55 8.88 6.02
N GLY A 159 -26.33 10.19 6.20
CA GLY A 159 -27.40 11.19 6.13
C GLY A 159 -28.10 11.22 4.76
N LEU A 160 -27.34 11.08 3.67
CA LEU A 160 -27.89 11.05 2.32
C LEU A 160 -28.66 9.76 2.03
N THR A 161 -28.07 8.61 2.35
CA THR A 161 -28.60 7.31 1.94
C THR A 161 -29.63 6.76 2.92
N GLY A 162 -29.59 7.17 4.18
CA GLY A 162 -30.42 6.65 5.27
C GLY A 162 -30.12 5.20 5.64
N TYR A 163 -28.95 4.69 5.26
CA TYR A 163 -28.49 3.36 5.68
C TYR A 163 -28.25 3.31 7.20
N ASP A 164 -28.36 2.11 7.79
CA ASP A 164 -28.21 1.99 9.25
C ASP A 164 -26.76 2.22 9.65
N ARG A 165 -25.83 1.67 8.87
CA ARG A 165 -24.38 1.74 9.07
C ARG A 165 -23.68 2.16 7.79
N VAL A 166 -22.74 3.09 7.91
CA VAL A 166 -21.80 3.49 6.87
C VAL A 166 -20.39 3.45 7.45
N MET A 167 -19.47 2.82 6.72
CA MET A 167 -18.10 2.60 7.15
C MET A 167 -17.14 3.13 6.10
N VAL A 168 -16.00 3.65 6.53
CA VAL A 168 -14.82 3.80 5.66
C VAL A 168 -13.92 2.60 5.89
N TYR A 169 -13.85 1.74 4.89
CA TYR A 169 -13.05 0.51 4.88
C TYR A 169 -11.77 0.75 4.08
N ARG A 170 -10.60 0.58 4.69
CA ARG A 170 -9.29 0.80 4.06
C ARG A 170 -8.58 -0.52 3.80
N PHE A 171 -8.14 -0.74 2.57
CA PHE A 171 -7.33 -1.91 2.23
C PHE A 171 -5.89 -1.75 2.73
N LEU A 172 -5.31 -2.85 3.21
CA LEU A 172 -3.92 -2.99 3.59
C LEU A 172 -3.10 -3.67 2.48
N PRO A 173 -1.75 -3.60 2.53
CA PRO A 173 -0.90 -4.18 1.49
C PRO A 173 -1.06 -5.70 1.27
N ASP A 174 -1.45 -6.43 2.32
CA ASP A 174 -1.72 -7.88 2.26
C ASP A 174 -3.13 -8.21 1.70
N GLY A 175 -3.91 -7.19 1.34
CA GLY A 175 -5.26 -7.30 0.81
C GLY A 175 -6.35 -7.41 1.86
N THR A 176 -6.01 -7.50 3.16
CA THR A 176 -6.99 -7.36 4.25
C THR A 176 -7.50 -5.93 4.31
N GLY A 177 -8.48 -5.63 5.15
CA GLY A 177 -8.85 -4.24 5.36
C GLY A 177 -9.48 -3.94 6.70
N ASP A 178 -9.34 -2.68 7.08
CA ASP A 178 -9.72 -2.13 8.37
C ASP A 178 -10.90 -1.18 8.22
N VAL A 179 -11.85 -1.24 9.14
CA VAL A 179 -12.83 -0.18 9.30
C VAL A 179 -12.18 0.96 10.10
N ILE A 180 -11.85 2.05 9.41
CA ILE A 180 -11.12 3.19 10.00
C ILE A 180 -12.04 4.34 10.45
N ALA A 181 -13.29 4.35 9.99
CA ALA A 181 -14.33 5.27 10.44
C ALA A 181 -15.70 4.62 10.27
N GLU A 182 -16.66 5.01 11.11
CA GLU A 182 -18.00 4.43 11.13
C GLU A 182 -19.04 5.45 11.59
N ALA A 183 -20.17 5.49 10.90
CA ALA A 183 -21.39 6.15 11.34
C ALA A 183 -22.51 5.11 11.34
N ARG A 184 -23.18 4.88 12.47
CA ARG A 184 -24.18 3.82 12.62
C ARG A 184 -25.38 4.23 13.46
N ALA A 185 -26.45 3.43 13.42
CA ALA A 185 -27.52 3.49 14.41
C ALA A 185 -26.99 3.07 15.80
N ASP A 186 -27.52 3.67 16.86
CA ASP A 186 -27.00 3.52 18.24
C ASP A 186 -27.08 2.07 18.73
N ASP A 187 -28.08 1.32 18.28
CA ASP A 187 -28.40 -0.06 18.68
C ASP A 187 -27.56 -1.14 17.96
N MET A 188 -26.62 -0.76 17.09
CA MET A 188 -25.76 -1.69 16.36
C MET A 188 -24.44 -1.95 17.08
N GLU A 189 -23.91 -3.16 17.01
CA GLU A 189 -22.51 -3.42 17.45
C GLU A 189 -21.52 -2.65 16.57
N PRO A 190 -20.52 -1.94 17.12
CA PRO A 190 -19.56 -1.18 16.32
C PRO A 190 -18.62 -2.10 15.53
N TYR A 191 -18.35 -1.74 14.26
CA TYR A 191 -17.31 -2.40 13.46
C TYR A 191 -16.04 -1.57 13.37
N LEU A 192 -16.04 -0.35 13.91
CA LEU A 192 -14.85 0.49 13.99
C LEU A 192 -13.65 -0.26 14.62
N GLY A 193 -12.52 -0.25 13.91
CA GLY A 193 -11.30 -0.94 14.32
C GLY A 193 -11.27 -2.45 14.05
N LEU A 194 -12.32 -3.03 13.47
CA LEU A 194 -12.30 -4.43 13.04
C LEU A 194 -11.55 -4.60 11.72
N ARG A 195 -10.81 -5.72 11.62
CA ARG A 195 -10.12 -6.19 10.42
C ARG A 195 -10.91 -7.31 9.75
N PHE A 196 -10.94 -7.27 8.43
CA PHE A 196 -11.59 -8.26 7.58
C PHE A 196 -10.54 -8.93 6.67
N PRO A 197 -10.63 -10.25 6.44
CA PRO A 197 -9.69 -10.98 5.62
C PRO A 197 -9.80 -10.60 4.13
N ALA A 198 -8.67 -10.73 3.41
CA ALA A 198 -8.58 -10.39 1.98
C ALA A 198 -9.55 -11.17 1.08
N SER A 199 -10.06 -12.31 1.56
CA SER A 199 -11.02 -13.13 0.85
C SER A 199 -12.43 -12.57 0.80
N ASP A 200 -12.79 -11.67 1.71
CA ASP A 200 -14.15 -11.09 1.74
C ASP A 200 -14.43 -10.21 0.53
N ILE A 201 -13.37 -9.62 -0.02
CA ILE A 201 -13.42 -8.83 -1.25
C ILE A 201 -12.28 -9.33 -2.17
N PRO A 202 -12.52 -10.38 -2.96
CA PRO A 202 -11.47 -11.05 -3.72
C PRO A 202 -10.95 -10.18 -4.88
N PRO A 203 -9.78 -10.51 -5.47
CA PRO A 203 -9.08 -9.64 -6.44
C PRO A 203 -9.94 -9.17 -7.62
N GLN A 204 -10.76 -10.04 -8.20
CA GLN A 204 -11.64 -9.73 -9.31
C GLN A 204 -12.76 -8.74 -8.93
N ALA A 205 -13.26 -8.80 -7.68
CA ALA A 205 -14.20 -7.81 -7.16
C ALA A 205 -13.54 -6.45 -6.98
N ARG A 206 -12.29 -6.43 -6.47
CA ARG A 206 -11.49 -5.19 -6.34
C ARG A 206 -11.21 -4.55 -7.70
N ALA A 207 -10.89 -5.36 -8.71
CA ALA A 207 -10.70 -4.89 -10.09
C ALA A 207 -11.99 -4.29 -10.67
N LEU A 208 -13.15 -4.90 -10.39
CA LEU A 208 -14.43 -4.38 -10.83
C LEU A 208 -14.77 -3.04 -10.15
N TYR A 209 -14.47 -2.88 -8.87
CA TYR A 209 -14.66 -1.62 -8.14
C TYR A 209 -13.84 -0.44 -8.65
N LEU A 210 -12.77 -0.70 -9.41
CA LEU A 210 -12.03 0.36 -10.13
C LEU A 210 -12.76 0.85 -11.38
N ARG A 211 -13.48 -0.05 -12.06
CA ARG A 211 -14.25 0.25 -13.29
C ARG A 211 -15.61 0.83 -12.96
N ASN A 212 -16.31 0.23 -12.01
CA ASN A 212 -17.63 0.63 -11.54
C ASN A 212 -17.57 1.03 -10.06
N ARG A 213 -17.60 2.34 -9.82
CA ARG A 213 -17.31 2.94 -8.50
C ARG A 213 -18.46 2.85 -7.52
N VAL A 214 -19.69 2.68 -7.98
CA VAL A 214 -20.87 2.59 -7.11
C VAL A 214 -21.62 1.30 -7.40
N ARG A 215 -21.77 0.47 -6.36
CA ARG A 215 -22.54 -0.77 -6.43
C ARG A 215 -23.64 -0.73 -5.37
N VAL A 216 -24.83 -1.21 -5.72
CA VAL A 216 -25.96 -1.33 -4.80
C VAL A 216 -26.61 -2.71 -4.91
N ILE A 217 -27.05 -3.21 -3.77
CA ILE A 217 -27.89 -4.39 -3.57
C ILE A 217 -29.05 -3.91 -2.68
N PRO A 218 -30.19 -3.49 -3.25
CA PRO A 218 -31.31 -2.97 -2.48
C PRO A 218 -31.96 -4.02 -1.59
N ASP A 219 -31.91 -5.27 -2.01
CA ASP A 219 -32.47 -6.41 -1.29
C ASP A 219 -31.49 -7.57 -1.49
N VAL A 220 -31.11 -8.27 -0.42
CA VAL A 220 -30.25 -9.45 -0.52
C VAL A 220 -31.01 -10.72 -0.91
N ASP A 221 -32.33 -10.70 -0.78
CA ASP A 221 -33.23 -11.83 -1.03
C ASP A 221 -33.92 -11.78 -2.39
N TYR A 222 -33.45 -10.91 -3.29
CA TYR A 222 -33.97 -10.85 -4.66
C TYR A 222 -33.75 -12.16 -5.42
N GLU A 223 -34.67 -12.47 -6.31
CA GLU A 223 -34.50 -13.50 -7.33
C GLU A 223 -33.80 -12.90 -8.57
N PRO A 224 -32.65 -13.42 -9.01
CA PRO A 224 -31.97 -12.92 -10.20
C PRO A 224 -32.84 -13.06 -11.45
N VAL A 225 -32.98 -11.97 -12.21
CA VAL A 225 -33.74 -11.96 -13.46
C VAL A 225 -32.79 -12.20 -14.63
N PRO A 226 -32.95 -13.28 -15.42
CA PRO A 226 -32.08 -13.58 -16.55
C PRO A 226 -32.12 -12.49 -17.64
N ILE A 227 -31.01 -12.32 -18.35
CA ILE A 227 -30.93 -11.53 -19.58
C ILE A 227 -31.10 -12.47 -20.77
N VAL A 228 -31.92 -12.05 -21.73
CA VAL A 228 -32.32 -12.87 -22.87
C VAL A 228 -32.11 -12.10 -24.18
N PRO A 229 -31.33 -12.65 -25.12
CA PRO A 229 -30.31 -13.68 -24.90
C PRO A 229 -29.20 -13.18 -23.96
N GLY A 230 -28.58 -14.09 -23.20
CA GLY A 230 -27.48 -13.75 -22.26
C GLY A 230 -26.09 -13.67 -22.89
N THR A 231 -25.99 -13.89 -24.20
CA THR A 231 -24.74 -13.92 -24.97
C THR A 231 -24.82 -12.99 -26.16
N VAL A 232 -23.71 -12.32 -26.48
CA VAL A 232 -23.56 -11.55 -27.73
C VAL A 232 -23.44 -12.50 -28.93
N ASP A 233 -23.47 -11.95 -30.16
CA ASP A 233 -23.57 -12.72 -31.41
C ASP A 233 -22.41 -13.71 -31.64
N ASP A 234 -21.23 -13.45 -31.07
CA ASP A 234 -20.07 -14.34 -31.16
C ASP A 234 -20.08 -15.48 -30.11
N GLY A 235 -21.15 -15.57 -29.32
CA GLY A 235 -21.36 -16.60 -28.29
C GLY A 235 -20.72 -16.29 -26.94
N ARG A 236 -20.00 -15.16 -26.79
CA ARG A 236 -19.49 -14.73 -25.48
C ARG A 236 -20.64 -14.26 -24.57
N PRO A 237 -20.57 -14.50 -23.25
CA PRO A 237 -21.52 -13.89 -22.32
C PRO A 237 -21.43 -12.35 -22.35
N LEU A 238 -22.57 -11.69 -22.18
CA LEU A 238 -22.62 -10.23 -22.10
C LEU A 238 -21.81 -9.71 -20.90
N ASP A 239 -20.90 -8.75 -21.10
CA ASP A 239 -20.14 -8.13 -20.01
C ASP A 239 -21.03 -7.12 -19.27
N LEU A 240 -21.35 -7.42 -18.00
CA LEU A 240 -22.18 -6.58 -17.15
C LEU A 240 -21.36 -5.69 -16.20
N SER A 241 -20.07 -5.49 -16.48
CA SER A 241 -19.15 -4.76 -15.60
C SER A 241 -19.65 -3.35 -15.23
N GLN A 242 -20.30 -2.66 -16.16
CA GLN A 242 -20.76 -1.27 -15.98
C GLN A 242 -22.22 -1.16 -15.53
N HIS A 243 -22.96 -2.27 -15.49
CA HIS A 243 -24.37 -2.29 -15.12
C HIS A 243 -24.54 -2.18 -13.61
N ALA A 244 -25.32 -1.19 -13.18
CA ALA A 244 -25.69 -0.99 -11.78
C ALA A 244 -26.61 -2.11 -11.25
N LEU A 245 -27.50 -2.60 -12.12
CA LEU A 245 -28.46 -3.66 -11.85
C LEU A 245 -27.86 -5.07 -11.93
N ARG A 246 -26.58 -5.23 -12.27
CA ARG A 246 -25.95 -6.54 -12.40
C ARG A 246 -26.20 -7.41 -11.16
N SER A 247 -26.60 -8.66 -11.38
CA SER A 247 -26.75 -9.63 -10.30
C SER A 247 -25.39 -9.94 -9.66
N VAL A 248 -25.38 -10.08 -8.34
CA VAL A 248 -24.16 -10.32 -7.56
C VAL A 248 -23.97 -11.81 -7.26
N SER A 249 -22.74 -12.19 -6.91
CA SER A 249 -22.42 -13.57 -6.55
C SER A 249 -23.32 -14.06 -5.39
N PRO A 250 -23.98 -15.23 -5.50
CA PRO A 250 -24.77 -15.81 -4.42
C PRO A 250 -23.98 -16.01 -3.12
N VAL A 251 -22.66 -16.25 -3.22
CA VAL A 251 -21.76 -16.37 -2.06
C VAL A 251 -21.71 -15.06 -1.28
N HIS A 252 -21.71 -13.92 -1.98
CA HIS A 252 -21.74 -12.61 -1.33
C HIS A 252 -23.12 -12.31 -0.71
N LEU A 253 -24.22 -12.76 -1.31
CA LEU A 253 -25.55 -12.64 -0.71
C LEU A 253 -25.66 -13.45 0.59
N GLU A 254 -25.15 -14.69 0.59
CA GLU A 254 -25.04 -15.50 1.82
C GLU A 254 -24.15 -14.81 2.88
N TYR A 255 -23.06 -14.17 2.48
CA TYR A 255 -22.20 -13.40 3.38
C TYR A 255 -22.95 -12.23 4.04
N LEU A 256 -23.73 -11.47 3.26
CA LEU A 256 -24.55 -10.37 3.79
C LEU A 256 -25.64 -10.88 4.74
N ARG A 257 -26.30 -11.99 4.42
CA ARG A 257 -27.30 -12.64 5.31
C ARG A 257 -26.68 -13.08 6.63
N ASN A 258 -25.50 -13.71 6.61
CA ASN A 258 -24.79 -14.11 7.82
C ASN A 258 -24.41 -12.91 8.71
N MET A 259 -24.25 -11.72 8.13
CA MET A 259 -24.05 -10.46 8.88
C MET A 259 -25.35 -9.80 9.36
N GLY A 260 -26.52 -10.31 8.98
CA GLY A 260 -27.81 -9.65 9.24
C GLY A 260 -28.03 -8.38 8.43
N VAL A 261 -27.47 -8.31 7.21
CA VAL A 261 -27.60 -7.18 6.29
C VAL A 261 -28.64 -7.49 5.22
N GLY A 262 -29.68 -6.66 5.13
CA GLY A 262 -30.77 -6.76 4.14
C GLY A 262 -30.56 -5.91 2.89
N ALA A 263 -29.75 -4.86 2.95
CA ALA A 263 -29.34 -4.06 1.80
C ALA A 263 -27.90 -3.57 1.94
N SER A 264 -27.19 -3.44 0.81
CA SER A 264 -25.80 -2.98 0.77
C SER A 264 -25.58 -1.97 -0.35
N MET A 265 -24.74 -0.97 -0.07
CA MET A 265 -24.19 -0.05 -1.08
C MET A 265 -22.70 0.16 -0.82
N SER A 266 -21.90 0.30 -1.87
CA SER A 266 -20.48 0.64 -1.73
C SER A 266 -20.05 1.71 -2.73
N ILE A 267 -19.18 2.62 -2.29
CA ILE A 267 -18.54 3.65 -3.12
C ILE A 267 -17.02 3.44 -3.07
N SER A 268 -16.37 3.36 -4.22
CA SER A 268 -14.93 3.17 -4.32
C SER A 268 -14.14 4.44 -3.94
N ILE A 269 -13.09 4.26 -3.12
CA ILE A 269 -12.08 5.29 -2.85
C ILE A 269 -10.81 4.88 -3.61
N ILE A 270 -10.38 5.72 -4.56
CA ILE A 270 -9.25 5.41 -5.46
C ILE A 270 -8.14 6.43 -5.20
N ALA A 271 -6.92 5.96 -4.95
CA ALA A 271 -5.75 6.82 -4.76
C ALA A 271 -4.56 6.25 -5.53
N GLY A 272 -3.88 7.06 -6.33
CA GLY A 272 -2.73 6.61 -7.14
C GLY A 272 -3.05 5.47 -8.12
N GLY A 273 -4.28 5.42 -8.65
CA GLY A 273 -4.72 4.38 -9.60
C GLY A 273 -5.03 3.02 -8.98
N ARG A 274 -4.93 2.87 -7.65
CA ARG A 274 -5.30 1.66 -6.90
C ARG A 274 -6.56 1.88 -6.08
N LEU A 275 -7.27 0.78 -5.79
CA LEU A 275 -8.41 0.79 -4.87
C LEU A 275 -7.86 0.96 -3.45
N TRP A 276 -7.98 2.15 -2.91
CA TRP A 276 -7.49 2.49 -1.58
C TRP A 276 -8.42 1.94 -0.49
N GLY A 277 -9.71 2.02 -0.75
CA GLY A 277 -10.76 1.63 0.20
C GLY A 277 -12.15 1.71 -0.40
N LEU A 278 -13.14 1.52 0.46
CA LEU A 278 -14.56 1.61 0.13
C LEU A 278 -15.27 2.44 1.20
N ILE A 279 -16.27 3.23 0.79
CA ILE A 279 -17.34 3.66 1.69
C ILE A 279 -18.41 2.57 1.61
N ALA A 280 -18.52 1.73 2.63
CA ALA A 280 -19.41 0.57 2.66
C ALA A 280 -20.63 0.84 3.55
N CYS A 281 -21.82 0.64 2.99
CA CYS A 281 -23.10 0.92 3.62
C CYS A 281 -23.86 -0.39 3.83
N HIS A 282 -24.38 -0.62 5.04
CA HIS A 282 -25.27 -1.73 5.37
C HIS A 282 -26.59 -1.23 5.99
N HIS A 283 -27.69 -1.84 5.58
CA HIS A 283 -29.02 -1.63 6.16
C HIS A 283 -29.63 -2.97 6.52
N ARG A 284 -30.41 -3.03 7.61
CA ARG A 284 -30.98 -4.28 8.13
C ARG A 284 -32.10 -4.86 7.27
N VAL A 285 -32.82 -4.00 6.57
CA VAL A 285 -33.96 -4.35 5.72
C VAL A 285 -33.70 -3.91 4.27
N PRO A 286 -34.52 -4.36 3.30
CA PRO A 286 -34.41 -3.87 1.93
C PRO A 286 -34.48 -2.34 1.86
N ARG A 287 -33.57 -1.73 1.10
CA ARG A 287 -33.47 -0.28 0.92
C ARG A 287 -32.89 0.08 -0.43
N LEU A 288 -33.76 0.61 -1.29
CA LEU A 288 -33.38 1.16 -2.58
C LEU A 288 -32.81 2.57 -2.44
N VAL A 289 -31.66 2.80 -3.07
CA VAL A 289 -31.06 4.13 -3.21
C VAL A 289 -31.27 4.58 -4.66
N PRO A 290 -32.04 5.66 -4.93
CA PRO A 290 -32.36 6.06 -6.30
C PRO A 290 -31.12 6.40 -7.15
N PRO A 291 -31.17 6.23 -8.48
CA PRO A 291 -30.04 6.52 -9.37
C PRO A 291 -29.45 7.93 -9.20
N ALA A 292 -30.29 8.94 -8.96
CA ALA A 292 -29.84 10.31 -8.73
C ALA A 292 -28.97 10.45 -7.47
N VAL A 293 -29.33 9.75 -6.39
CA VAL A 293 -28.56 9.73 -5.14
C VAL A 293 -27.25 8.97 -5.34
N ARG A 294 -27.26 7.88 -6.11
CA ARG A 294 -26.05 7.13 -6.46
C ARG A 294 -25.08 7.94 -7.32
N ALA A 295 -25.59 8.72 -8.28
CA ALA A 295 -24.78 9.64 -9.07
C ALA A 295 -24.15 10.75 -8.22
N ALA A 296 -24.89 11.29 -7.23
CA ALA A 296 -24.33 12.24 -6.27
C ALA A 296 -23.24 11.60 -5.40
N ALA A 297 -23.48 10.38 -4.92
CA ALA A 297 -22.54 9.61 -4.13
C ALA A 297 -21.25 9.27 -4.92
N ASP A 298 -21.36 9.02 -6.23
CA ASP A 298 -20.21 8.82 -7.11
C ASP A 298 -19.35 10.09 -7.23
N LEU A 299 -19.96 11.24 -7.50
CA LEU A 299 -19.25 12.54 -7.53
C LEU A 299 -18.59 12.87 -6.18
N PHE A 300 -19.29 12.59 -5.08
CA PHE A 300 -18.74 12.72 -3.74
C PHE A 300 -17.56 11.76 -3.51
N GLY A 301 -17.67 10.51 -3.97
CA GLY A 301 -16.59 9.52 -3.93
C GLY A 301 -15.34 9.95 -4.70
N LEU A 302 -15.49 10.65 -5.83
CA LEU A 302 -14.38 11.26 -6.56
C LEU A 302 -13.68 12.35 -5.72
N PHE A 303 -14.44 13.22 -5.06
CA PHE A 303 -13.88 14.22 -4.14
C PHE A 303 -13.11 13.57 -2.98
N VAL A 304 -13.70 12.56 -2.34
CA VAL A 304 -13.06 11.81 -1.25
C VAL A 304 -11.77 11.15 -1.72
N SER A 305 -11.79 10.53 -2.90
CA SER A 305 -10.63 9.91 -3.55
C SER A 305 -9.49 10.92 -3.76
N MET A 306 -9.80 12.12 -4.27
CA MET A 306 -8.79 13.18 -4.44
C MET A 306 -8.19 13.65 -3.11
N ARG A 307 -9.02 13.84 -2.07
CA ARG A 307 -8.55 14.24 -0.74
C ARG A 307 -7.64 13.18 -0.11
N VAL A 308 -8.01 11.90 -0.22
CA VAL A 308 -7.19 10.79 0.25
C VAL A 308 -5.86 10.72 -0.50
N ALA A 309 -5.88 10.82 -1.83
CA ALA A 309 -4.66 10.82 -2.64
C ALA A 309 -3.73 11.99 -2.27
N SER A 310 -4.27 13.19 -2.09
CA SER A 310 -3.52 14.36 -1.66
C SER A 310 -2.88 14.15 -0.27
N ALA A 311 -3.63 13.60 0.68
CA ALA A 311 -3.12 13.29 2.02
C ALA A 311 -2.01 12.21 1.99
N GLU A 312 -2.15 11.17 1.18
CA GLU A 312 -1.10 10.15 1.00
C GLU A 312 0.17 10.76 0.39
N GLN A 313 0.03 11.65 -0.59
CA GLN A 313 1.15 12.33 -1.22
C GLN A 313 1.87 13.27 -0.24
N GLN A 314 1.13 14.04 0.56
CA GLN A 314 1.69 14.90 1.59
C GLN A 314 2.47 14.11 2.65
N ARG A 315 1.90 12.99 3.14
CA ARG A 315 2.61 12.09 4.06
C ARG A 315 3.88 11.52 3.45
N THR A 316 3.82 11.11 2.18
CA THR A 316 4.99 10.58 1.46
C THR A 316 6.08 11.64 1.30
N LEU A 317 5.71 12.87 0.96
CA LEU A 317 6.65 13.99 0.83
C LEU A 317 7.27 14.35 2.18
N ALA A 318 6.46 14.48 3.24
CA ALA A 318 6.95 14.79 4.58
C ALA A 318 7.92 13.71 5.09
N HIS A 319 7.61 12.42 4.88
CA HIS A 319 8.54 11.33 5.20
C HIS A 319 9.84 11.43 4.40
N PHE A 320 9.77 11.77 3.12
CA PHE A 320 10.96 11.95 2.28
C PHE A 320 11.82 13.12 2.74
N GLU A 321 11.22 14.29 3.00
CA GLU A 321 11.92 15.48 3.49
C GLU A 321 12.58 15.22 4.84
N HIS A 322 11.87 14.57 5.77
CA HIS A 322 12.43 14.18 7.06
C HIS A 322 13.64 13.25 6.89
N ALA A 323 13.53 12.23 6.04
CA ALA A 323 14.63 11.31 5.76
C ALA A 323 15.85 12.02 5.14
N GLN A 324 15.63 13.01 4.27
CA GLN A 324 16.71 13.82 3.70
C GLN A 324 17.40 14.70 4.74
N GLN A 325 16.63 15.37 5.60
CA GLN A 325 17.17 16.20 6.68
C GLN A 325 18.08 15.40 7.62
N VAL A 326 17.63 14.20 8.02
CA VAL A 326 18.44 13.29 8.84
C VAL A 326 19.72 12.90 8.11
N ARG A 327 19.62 12.50 6.83
CA ARG A 327 20.77 12.08 6.04
C ARG A 327 21.81 13.19 5.93
N ASP A 328 21.39 14.41 5.61
CA ASP A 328 22.29 15.53 5.40
C ASP A 328 22.97 15.93 6.71
N ALA A 329 22.24 15.90 7.83
CA ALA A 329 22.81 16.07 9.16
C ALA A 329 23.87 15.00 9.48
N LEU A 330 23.59 13.73 9.19
CA LEU A 330 24.51 12.63 9.42
C LEU A 330 25.79 12.75 8.57
N VAL A 331 25.66 13.09 7.29
CA VAL A 331 26.82 13.28 6.40
C VAL A 331 27.73 14.39 6.91
N LEU A 332 27.17 15.53 7.31
CA LEU A 332 27.95 16.66 7.81
C LEU A 332 28.75 16.30 9.07
N ARG A 333 28.10 15.60 10.01
CA ARG A 333 28.73 15.20 11.28
C ARG A 333 29.80 14.14 11.09
N LEU A 334 29.55 13.14 10.24
CA LEU A 334 30.54 12.10 9.93
C LEU A 334 31.71 12.64 9.11
N ALA A 335 31.50 13.58 8.18
CA ALA A 335 32.57 14.11 7.33
C ALA A 335 33.66 14.89 8.10
N GLN A 336 33.33 15.41 9.29
CA GLN A 336 34.24 16.12 10.18
C GLN A 336 34.93 15.20 11.20
N ALA A 337 34.52 13.94 11.28
CA ALA A 337 35.04 12.99 12.23
C ALA A 337 36.44 12.49 11.84
N ARG A 338 37.33 12.36 12.84
CA ARG A 338 38.61 11.66 12.69
C ARG A 338 38.46 10.14 12.81
N ASP A 339 37.49 9.70 13.61
CA ASP A 339 37.16 8.31 13.87
C ASP A 339 35.69 8.09 13.48
N PHE A 340 35.48 7.29 12.44
CA PHE A 340 34.15 7.00 11.92
C PHE A 340 33.29 6.22 12.93
N ASP A 341 33.86 5.21 13.59
CA ASP A 341 33.11 4.35 14.49
C ASP A 341 32.64 5.18 15.69
N ARG A 342 33.51 6.05 16.23
CA ARG A 342 33.14 6.97 17.32
C ARG A 342 32.07 7.96 16.93
N ALA A 343 32.20 8.61 15.79
CA ALA A 343 31.18 9.55 15.35
C ALA A 343 29.84 8.86 15.06
N LEU A 344 29.86 7.63 14.54
CA LEU A 344 28.64 6.86 14.33
C LEU A 344 27.98 6.45 15.65
N MET A 345 28.76 6.12 16.68
CA MET A 345 28.23 5.84 18.04
C MET A 345 27.44 7.04 18.60
N ASP A 346 27.97 8.26 18.45
CA ASP A 346 27.33 9.48 18.92
C ASP A 346 26.00 9.78 18.18
N GLU A 347 25.85 9.26 16.95
CA GLU A 347 24.68 9.47 16.09
C GLU A 347 23.62 8.35 16.18
N LEU A 348 23.85 7.30 16.97
CA LEU A 348 22.86 6.23 17.18
C LEU A 348 21.47 6.74 17.60
N PRO A 349 21.32 7.74 18.50
CA PRO A 349 20.01 8.29 18.86
C PRO A 349 19.28 8.96 17.68
N LEU A 350 20.03 9.65 16.80
CA LEU A 350 19.47 10.31 15.61
C LEU A 350 18.97 9.25 14.60
N LEU A 351 19.81 8.24 14.33
CA LEU A 351 19.49 7.12 13.43
C LEU A 351 18.27 6.33 13.90
N ARG A 352 18.19 6.07 15.20
CA ARG A 352 17.03 5.45 15.85
C ARG A 352 15.74 6.23 15.56
N THR A 353 15.77 7.54 15.82
CA THR A 353 14.60 8.41 15.66
C THR A 353 14.16 8.51 14.20
N ALA A 354 15.12 8.63 13.28
CA ALA A 354 14.86 8.81 11.86
C ALA A 354 14.23 7.60 11.16
N LEU A 355 14.57 6.38 11.61
CA LEU A 355 14.06 5.13 11.04
C LEU A 355 12.91 4.54 11.86
N GLY A 356 12.41 5.28 12.86
CA GLY A 356 11.32 4.83 13.73
C GLY A 356 11.65 3.50 14.40
N ALA A 357 12.86 3.40 14.95
CA ALA A 357 13.33 2.25 15.69
C ALA A 357 13.24 2.54 17.20
N ASP A 358 13.06 1.51 18.02
CA ASP A 358 13.01 1.60 19.47
C ASP A 358 14.42 1.59 20.08
N GLY A 359 15.38 1.00 19.35
CA GLY A 359 16.80 1.16 19.62
C GLY A 359 17.71 0.96 18.41
N ALA A 360 18.98 1.22 18.64
CA ALA A 360 20.05 1.10 17.66
C ALA A 360 21.31 0.58 18.35
N ALA A 361 22.12 -0.21 17.64
CA ALA A 361 23.42 -0.62 18.12
C ALA A 361 24.48 -0.64 17.02
N LEU A 362 25.72 -0.37 17.40
CA LEU A 362 26.90 -0.57 16.58
C LEU A 362 27.70 -1.74 17.16
N TRP A 363 27.87 -2.78 16.35
CA TRP A 363 28.85 -3.82 16.59
C TRP A 363 30.10 -3.47 15.76
N SER A 364 31.17 -3.05 16.42
CA SER A 364 32.45 -2.75 15.77
C SER A 364 33.61 -3.22 16.63
N GLN A 365 34.65 -3.80 16.03
CA GLN A 365 35.86 -4.28 16.73
C GLN A 365 35.53 -5.21 17.92
N SER A 366 34.54 -6.10 17.77
CA SER A 366 34.02 -6.97 18.83
C SER A 366 33.47 -6.25 20.06
N ARG A 367 33.08 -4.98 19.93
CA ARG A 367 32.44 -4.18 20.97
C ARG A 367 31.02 -3.81 20.56
N TRP A 368 30.12 -3.88 21.54
CA TRP A 368 28.72 -3.52 21.41
C TRP A 368 28.48 -2.14 22.00
N HIS A 369 27.94 -1.23 21.19
CA HIS A 369 27.51 0.10 21.62
C HIS A 369 26.05 0.27 21.27
N ALA A 370 25.21 0.54 22.26
CA ALA A 370 23.76 0.56 22.10
C ALA A 370 23.17 1.90 22.53
N SER A 371 22.01 2.23 21.94
CA SER A 371 21.19 3.39 22.26
C SER A 371 19.72 3.02 22.14
N GLY A 372 18.94 3.27 23.19
CA GLY A 372 17.52 2.89 23.24
C GLY A 372 17.30 1.44 23.65
N GLN A 373 16.20 0.85 23.18
CA GLN A 373 15.83 -0.53 23.48
C GLN A 373 16.55 -1.48 22.54
N THR A 374 17.41 -2.33 23.10
CA THR A 374 18.20 -3.29 22.34
C THR A 374 18.05 -4.67 22.95
N PRO A 375 18.29 -5.74 22.17
CA PRO A 375 18.19 -7.11 22.68
C PRO A 375 18.97 -7.28 23.97
N ASP A 376 18.47 -8.14 24.84
CA ASP A 376 19.18 -8.53 26.04
C ASP A 376 20.59 -9.04 25.68
N PRO A 377 21.65 -8.66 26.43
CA PRO A 377 23.02 -9.07 26.14
C PRO A 377 23.22 -10.57 25.90
N ARG A 378 22.38 -11.42 26.52
CA ARG A 378 22.41 -12.88 26.36
C ARG A 378 22.03 -13.35 24.95
N ARG A 379 21.30 -12.54 24.18
CA ARG A 379 20.85 -12.86 22.81
C ARG A 379 21.73 -12.24 21.72
N VAL A 380 22.65 -11.35 22.08
CA VAL A 380 23.53 -10.67 21.10
C VAL A 380 24.39 -11.67 20.32
N ALA A 381 24.86 -12.76 20.96
CA ALA A 381 25.61 -13.80 20.28
C ALA A 381 24.78 -14.50 19.18
N SER A 382 23.55 -14.90 19.50
CA SER A 382 22.63 -15.52 18.52
C SER A 382 22.29 -14.57 17.36
N LEU A 383 22.15 -13.28 17.66
CA LEU A 383 21.94 -12.26 16.63
C LEU A 383 23.14 -12.16 15.67
N VAL A 384 24.37 -12.14 16.20
CA VAL A 384 25.58 -12.09 15.37
C VAL A 384 25.72 -13.37 14.53
N ASP A 385 25.43 -14.54 15.10
CA ASP A 385 25.43 -15.81 14.36
C ASP A 385 24.42 -15.78 13.20
N TRP A 386 23.21 -15.27 13.45
CA TRP A 386 22.20 -15.08 12.40
C TRP A 386 22.70 -14.15 11.30
N LEU A 387 23.33 -13.01 11.64
CA LEU A 387 23.89 -12.06 10.67
C LEU A 387 25.01 -12.67 9.82
N GLN A 388 25.84 -13.54 10.41
CA GLN A 388 26.88 -14.26 9.67
C GLN A 388 26.28 -15.25 8.67
N GLN A 389 25.17 -15.90 9.03
CA GLN A 389 24.44 -16.83 8.14
C GLN A 389 23.76 -16.12 6.96
N GLN A 390 23.47 -14.81 7.06
CA GLN A 390 22.90 -14.02 5.95
C GLN A 390 23.88 -13.83 4.77
N GLY A 391 25.14 -14.27 4.87
CA GLY A 391 26.13 -14.17 3.79
C GLY A 391 26.52 -12.73 3.45
N ALA A 392 26.81 -12.45 2.17
CA ALA A 392 27.31 -11.14 1.70
C ALA A 392 26.21 -10.08 1.49
N VAL A 393 25.07 -10.21 2.15
CA VAL A 393 23.97 -9.24 2.06
C VAL A 393 24.38 -7.92 2.73
N SER A 394 24.10 -6.80 2.07
CA SER A 394 24.39 -5.44 2.57
C SER A 394 23.37 -4.96 3.61
N VAL A 395 22.11 -5.39 3.47
CA VAL A 395 21.00 -5.05 4.37
C VAL A 395 20.20 -6.30 4.70
N ALA A 396 20.26 -6.77 5.94
CA ALA A 396 19.42 -7.87 6.43
C ALA A 396 18.23 -7.32 7.23
N VAL A 397 17.05 -7.90 7.05
CA VAL A 397 15.82 -7.39 7.66
C VAL A 397 14.92 -8.55 8.09
N THR A 398 14.47 -8.53 9.34
CA THR A 398 13.41 -9.38 9.86
C THR A 398 12.52 -8.58 10.80
N ASP A 399 11.24 -8.90 10.85
CA ASP A 399 10.25 -8.40 11.80
C ASP A 399 9.94 -9.42 12.91
N THR A 400 10.61 -10.58 12.91
CA THR A 400 10.28 -11.73 13.76
C THR A 400 11.45 -12.14 14.65
N ALA A 401 11.22 -12.20 15.97
CA ALA A 401 12.23 -12.56 16.96
C ALA A 401 12.81 -13.96 16.76
N ALA A 402 11.96 -14.90 16.36
CA ALA A 402 12.29 -16.32 16.19
C ALA A 402 13.32 -16.59 15.08
N ASP A 403 13.49 -15.66 14.14
CA ASP A 403 14.45 -15.81 13.05
C ASP A 403 15.90 -15.73 13.54
N TRP A 404 16.16 -14.97 14.61
CA TRP A 404 17.52 -14.65 15.06
C TRP A 404 17.81 -15.04 16.51
N ALA A 405 16.80 -15.32 17.34
CA ALA A 405 17.01 -15.85 18.68
C ALA A 405 15.78 -16.59 19.23
N ALA A 406 16.02 -17.51 20.17
CA ALA A 406 14.96 -18.19 20.90
C ALA A 406 14.11 -17.19 21.73
N PRO A 407 12.81 -17.47 21.95
CA PRO A 407 11.95 -16.64 22.79
C PRO A 407 12.53 -16.50 24.20
N MET A 408 12.47 -15.29 24.77
CA MET A 408 12.93 -15.03 26.13
C MET A 408 12.00 -14.04 26.83
N ASP A 409 11.59 -14.38 28.06
CA ASP A 409 10.72 -13.52 28.86
C ASP A 409 11.45 -12.23 29.27
N GLY A 410 10.80 -11.09 29.04
CA GLY A 410 11.28 -9.77 29.43
C GLY A 410 12.17 -9.05 28.41
N ASP A 411 12.50 -9.69 27.28
CA ASP A 411 13.12 -9.01 26.14
C ASP A 411 12.05 -8.62 25.12
N ALA A 412 11.82 -7.32 24.99
CA ALA A 412 10.84 -6.80 24.05
C ALA A 412 11.36 -6.80 22.61
N THR A 413 12.65 -6.99 22.31
CA THR A 413 13.12 -6.82 20.92
C THR A 413 12.71 -7.98 20.01
N ALA A 414 12.07 -7.65 18.88
CA ALA A 414 11.62 -8.62 17.88
C ALA A 414 12.16 -8.33 16.46
N GLY A 415 12.01 -7.10 15.98
CA GLY A 415 12.42 -6.72 14.63
C GLY A 415 13.86 -6.25 14.58
N VAL A 416 14.57 -6.66 13.53
CA VAL A 416 15.97 -6.28 13.27
C VAL A 416 16.12 -5.77 11.85
N LEU A 417 16.74 -4.61 11.71
CA LEU A 417 17.29 -4.10 10.44
C LEU A 417 18.79 -3.90 10.61
N ALA A 418 19.59 -4.61 9.82
CA ALA A 418 21.04 -4.65 9.94
C ALA A 418 21.72 -4.14 8.67
N LEU A 419 22.67 -3.22 8.82
CA LEU A 419 23.53 -2.69 7.75
C LEU A 419 24.96 -3.16 7.97
N ARG A 420 25.54 -3.82 6.97
CA ARG A 420 26.94 -4.26 7.02
C ARG A 420 27.88 -3.09 6.74
N LEU A 421 28.76 -2.72 7.68
CA LEU A 421 29.72 -1.61 7.51
C LEU A 421 31.14 -2.08 7.21
N GLY A 422 31.45 -3.34 7.46
CA GLY A 422 32.74 -3.98 7.25
C GLY A 422 32.61 -5.50 7.17
N ALA A 423 33.72 -6.23 7.25
CA ALA A 423 33.69 -7.71 7.29
C ALA A 423 32.88 -8.20 8.50
N ASP A 424 33.17 -7.65 9.68
CA ASP A 424 32.55 -8.01 10.95
C ASP A 424 31.80 -6.86 11.64
N ASP A 425 31.70 -5.69 11.00
CA ASP A 425 31.09 -4.50 11.60
C ASP A 425 29.66 -4.28 11.10
N TRP A 426 28.74 -4.02 12.03
CA TRP A 426 27.30 -3.89 11.77
C TRP A 426 26.68 -2.71 12.48
N LEU A 427 25.85 -1.96 11.77
CA LEU A 427 24.86 -1.07 12.37
C LEU A 427 23.51 -1.80 12.43
N LEU A 428 22.90 -1.84 13.59
CA LEU A 428 21.68 -2.57 13.88
C LEU A 428 20.62 -1.60 14.39
N LEU A 429 19.39 -1.78 13.92
CA LEU A 429 18.22 -1.05 14.34
C LEU A 429 17.18 -2.05 14.79
N PHE A 430 16.54 -1.75 15.91
CA PHE A 430 15.65 -2.66 16.61
C PHE A 430 14.25 -2.06 16.70
N ARG A 431 13.26 -2.93 16.52
CA ARG A 431 11.89 -2.61 16.90
C ARG A 431 11.41 -3.62 17.94
N ASP A 432 10.74 -3.09 18.93
CA ASP A 432 10.16 -3.89 19.98
C ASP A 432 8.96 -4.68 19.44
N GLU A 433 8.66 -5.75 20.17
CA GLU A 433 7.50 -6.60 20.02
C GLU A 433 6.30 -5.71 20.20
N GLN A 434 5.52 -5.61 19.14
CA GLN A 434 4.20 -5.05 19.24
C GLN A 434 3.27 -6.23 19.38
N VAL A 435 2.77 -6.45 20.60
CA VAL A 435 1.64 -7.35 20.81
C VAL A 435 0.45 -6.72 20.12
N GLN A 436 0.28 -7.05 18.84
CA GLN A 436 -0.82 -6.57 18.04
C GLN A 436 -2.02 -7.44 18.39
N THR A 437 -2.99 -6.83 19.07
CA THR A 437 -4.32 -7.42 19.18
C THR A 437 -5.07 -7.05 17.91
N VAL A 438 -5.14 -7.97 16.96
CA VAL A 438 -5.94 -7.79 15.76
C VAL A 438 -7.36 -8.20 16.10
N ASN A 439 -8.29 -7.23 16.07
CA ASN A 439 -9.72 -7.49 16.26
C ASN A 439 -10.31 -7.88 14.92
N TRP A 440 -10.42 -9.18 14.65
CA TRP A 440 -11.04 -9.67 13.43
C TRP A 440 -12.56 -9.67 13.54
N ALA A 441 -13.24 -9.33 12.45
CA ALA A 441 -14.69 -9.46 12.33
C ALA A 441 -15.09 -10.93 12.05
N GLY A 442 -14.97 -11.78 13.07
CA GLY A 442 -15.06 -13.24 12.97
C GLY A 442 -13.69 -13.90 12.83
N GLU A 443 -13.62 -15.21 13.06
CA GLU A 443 -12.38 -15.97 12.90
C GLU A 443 -11.94 -15.96 11.41
N PRO A 444 -10.67 -15.63 11.10
CA PRO A 444 -10.19 -15.52 9.72
C PRO A 444 -10.08 -16.85 8.97
N ALA A 445 -10.27 -17.99 9.66
CA ALA A 445 -10.27 -19.31 9.05
C ALA A 445 -11.50 -19.55 8.16
N LYS A 446 -11.27 -20.04 6.93
CA LYS A 446 -12.35 -20.46 6.04
C LYS A 446 -12.83 -21.85 6.43
N ALA A 447 -14.12 -22.00 6.69
CA ALA A 447 -14.75 -23.32 6.80
C ALA A 447 -15.13 -23.81 5.39
N LEU A 448 -14.57 -24.94 4.97
CA LEU A 448 -15.12 -25.71 3.85
C LEU A 448 -16.39 -26.41 4.35
N VAL A 449 -17.52 -26.16 3.70
CA VAL A 449 -18.80 -26.75 4.06
C VAL A 449 -19.12 -27.87 3.07
N PRO A 450 -19.45 -29.09 3.53
CA PRO A 450 -19.98 -30.14 2.66
C PRO A 450 -21.34 -29.71 2.10
N THR A 451 -21.50 -29.83 0.79
CA THR A 451 -22.74 -29.64 0.03
C THR A 451 -23.01 -30.89 -0.80
N ASP A 452 -24.24 -31.05 -1.31
CA ASP A 452 -24.64 -32.22 -2.09
C ASP A 452 -23.76 -32.46 -3.34
N ASP A 453 -23.09 -31.41 -3.83
CA ASP A 453 -22.16 -31.43 -4.98
C ASP A 453 -20.65 -31.44 -4.59
N GLY A 454 -20.30 -31.60 -3.31
CA GLY A 454 -18.92 -31.64 -2.81
C GLY A 454 -18.60 -30.58 -1.74
N LEU A 455 -17.32 -30.22 -1.57
CA LEU A 455 -16.90 -29.15 -0.63
C LEU A 455 -17.05 -27.77 -1.28
N ARG A 456 -17.82 -26.88 -0.65
CA ARG A 456 -17.99 -25.47 -1.07
C ARG A 456 -17.41 -24.55 0.00
N ILE A 457 -16.72 -23.49 -0.40
CA ILE A 457 -16.39 -22.40 0.51
C ILE A 457 -17.69 -21.63 0.80
N ALA A 458 -18.16 -21.72 2.04
CA ALA A 458 -19.22 -20.85 2.53
C ALA A 458 -18.60 -19.62 3.19
N PRO A 459 -19.27 -18.45 3.12
CA PRO A 459 -18.89 -17.33 3.96
C PRO A 459 -19.01 -17.72 5.43
N ARG A 460 -18.20 -17.11 6.29
CA ARG A 460 -18.25 -17.37 7.73
C ARG A 460 -19.64 -17.05 8.29
N ARG A 461 -20.04 -17.82 9.30
CA ARG A 461 -21.35 -17.68 9.98
C ARG A 461 -21.34 -16.67 11.12
N SER A 462 -20.17 -16.33 11.64
CA SER A 462 -20.01 -15.41 12.76
C SER A 462 -19.12 -14.24 12.39
N PHE A 463 -19.56 -13.06 12.79
CA PHE A 463 -18.82 -11.79 12.71
C PHE A 463 -18.52 -11.23 14.10
N ALA A 464 -18.67 -12.06 15.15
CA ALA A 464 -18.29 -11.70 16.50
C ALA A 464 -16.80 -11.39 16.56
N VAL A 465 -16.42 -10.40 17.37
CA VAL A 465 -15.03 -9.96 17.49
C VAL A 465 -14.14 -11.12 17.95
N TRP A 466 -13.22 -11.54 17.08
CA TRP A 466 -12.20 -12.53 17.39
C TRP A 466 -10.87 -11.81 17.57
N ARG A 467 -10.22 -12.00 18.72
CA ARG A 467 -8.95 -11.33 19.04
C ARG A 467 -7.79 -12.27 18.79
N GLU A 468 -6.94 -11.90 17.83
CA GLU A 468 -5.65 -12.54 17.64
C GLU A 468 -4.58 -11.76 18.40
N SER A 469 -3.86 -12.42 19.30
CA SER A 469 -2.65 -11.85 19.90
C SER A 469 -1.45 -12.34 19.13
N VAL A 470 -0.89 -11.52 18.23
CA VAL A 470 0.37 -11.85 17.56
C VAL A 470 1.52 -11.47 18.49
N ARG A 471 2.37 -12.44 18.81
CA ARG A 471 3.56 -12.28 19.68
C ARG A 471 4.85 -12.59 18.93
N GLY A 472 5.97 -12.06 19.43
CA GLY A 472 7.32 -12.24 18.89
C GLY A 472 7.56 -11.52 17.56
N ARG A 473 6.69 -10.55 17.20
CA ARG A 473 6.81 -9.75 15.98
C ARG A 473 6.79 -8.27 16.30
N SER A 474 7.58 -7.49 15.57
CA SER A 474 7.56 -6.04 15.64
C SER A 474 6.60 -5.44 14.61
N ALA A 475 6.45 -4.11 14.63
CA ALA A 475 5.92 -3.40 13.47
C ALA A 475 6.77 -3.73 12.21
N PRO A 476 6.13 -4.00 11.05
CA PRO A 476 6.84 -4.42 9.84
C PRO A 476 7.73 -3.31 9.30
N TRP A 477 8.94 -3.66 8.86
CA TRP A 477 9.83 -2.76 8.14
C TRP A 477 9.26 -2.46 6.76
N SER A 478 8.83 -1.21 6.55
CA SER A 478 8.20 -0.76 5.32
C SER A 478 9.18 -0.77 4.14
N ASP A 479 8.67 -0.77 2.90
CA ASP A 479 9.52 -0.59 1.72
C ASP A 479 10.30 0.73 1.75
N ALA A 480 9.73 1.76 2.38
CA ALA A 480 10.42 3.02 2.60
C ALA A 480 11.60 2.84 3.56
N ASP A 481 11.43 2.08 4.65
CA ASP A 481 12.48 1.77 5.62
C ASP A 481 13.62 0.99 4.93
N ARG A 482 13.28 -0.04 4.15
CA ARG A 482 14.26 -0.86 3.40
C ARG A 482 15.06 -0.03 2.40
N ARG A 483 14.39 0.83 1.63
CA ARG A 483 15.07 1.75 0.69
C ARG A 483 15.90 2.81 1.42
N GLY A 484 15.41 3.31 2.55
CA GLY A 484 16.14 4.25 3.42
C GLY A 484 17.42 3.63 3.96
N ALA A 485 17.33 2.43 4.50
CA ALA A 485 18.43 1.60 4.98
C ALA A 485 19.50 1.34 3.91
N ALA A 486 19.10 0.95 2.69
CA ALA A 486 20.04 0.73 1.59
C ALA A 486 20.81 2.00 1.20
N ARG A 487 20.13 3.16 1.15
CA ARG A 487 20.78 4.45 0.90
C ARG A 487 21.71 4.85 2.04
N LEU A 488 21.27 4.66 3.28
CA LEU A 488 22.08 4.92 4.47
C LEU A 488 23.35 4.08 4.48
N HIS A 489 23.25 2.78 4.17
CA HIS A 489 24.40 1.89 4.03
C HIS A 489 25.42 2.41 3.00
N GLN A 490 24.98 2.87 1.83
CA GLN A 490 25.86 3.46 0.82
C GLN A 490 26.58 4.72 1.33
N VAL A 491 25.85 5.60 2.02
CA VAL A 491 26.43 6.82 2.59
C VAL A 491 27.47 6.48 3.67
N LEU A 492 27.12 5.59 4.60
CA LEU A 492 27.99 5.20 5.71
C LEU A 492 29.26 4.50 5.23
N THR A 493 29.16 3.55 4.30
CA THR A 493 30.33 2.83 3.74
C THR A 493 31.25 3.76 2.96
N GLU A 494 30.71 4.71 2.18
CA GLU A 494 31.50 5.71 1.48
C GLU A 494 32.19 6.69 2.45
N GLN A 495 31.51 7.15 3.51
CA GLN A 495 32.16 8.01 4.52
C GLN A 495 33.26 7.26 5.28
N ARG A 496 33.02 5.99 5.66
CA ARG A 496 34.03 5.15 6.33
C ARG A 496 35.28 5.00 5.46
N ARG A 497 35.10 4.70 4.17
CA ARG A 497 36.19 4.58 3.19
C ARG A 497 36.96 5.90 3.04
N ARG A 498 36.27 7.05 2.99
CA ARG A 498 36.90 8.37 2.90
C ARG A 498 37.74 8.70 4.13
N ILE A 499 37.23 8.42 5.32
CA ILE A 499 37.96 8.66 6.58
C ILE A 499 39.18 7.74 6.67
N GLN A 500 39.03 6.45 6.37
CA GLN A 500 40.16 5.50 6.31
C GLN A 500 41.23 5.98 5.32
N THR A 501 40.84 6.38 4.11
CA THR A 501 41.79 6.90 3.10
C THR A 501 42.51 8.17 3.58
N ARG A 502 41.82 9.08 4.30
CA ARG A 502 42.43 10.29 4.88
C ARG A 502 43.43 9.97 6.00
N VAL A 503 43.20 8.91 6.76
CA VAL A 503 44.08 8.47 7.86
C VAL A 503 45.28 7.69 7.32
N ASP A 504 45.07 6.83 6.31
CA ASP A 504 46.11 5.94 5.78
C ASP A 504 47.19 6.68 4.98
N VAL A 505 46.84 7.74 4.24
CA VAL A 505 47.80 8.47 3.37
C VAL A 505 48.93 9.13 4.17
N PRO A 506 48.67 9.93 5.22
CA PRO A 506 49.73 10.50 6.05
C PRO A 506 50.54 9.44 6.83
N ALA A 507 49.89 8.37 7.29
CA ALA A 507 50.54 7.29 8.03
C ALA A 507 51.52 6.50 7.17
N LEU A 508 51.15 6.19 5.92
CA LEU A 508 52.02 5.51 4.95
C LEU A 508 53.21 6.40 4.55
N ASP A 509 53.01 7.70 4.39
CA ASP A 509 54.10 8.65 4.12
C ASP A 509 55.06 8.78 5.32
N GLN A 510 54.54 8.79 6.54
CA GLN A 510 55.37 8.79 7.76
C GLN A 510 56.17 7.49 7.88
N GLN A 511 55.56 6.33 7.63
CA GLN A 511 56.24 5.04 7.68
C GLN A 511 57.34 4.92 6.61
N ARG A 512 57.09 5.42 5.38
CA ARG A 512 58.11 5.48 4.32
C ARG A 512 59.28 6.39 4.70
N ARG A 513 59.00 7.54 5.33
CA ARG A 513 60.05 8.44 5.84
C ARG A 513 60.88 7.78 6.94
N GLN A 514 60.23 7.08 7.87
CA GLN A 514 60.90 6.35 8.95
C GLN A 514 61.83 5.27 8.38
N ALA A 515 61.33 4.45 7.45
CA ALA A 515 62.13 3.40 6.80
C ALA A 515 63.32 3.95 6.01
N ALA A 516 63.15 5.08 5.32
CA ALA A 516 64.25 5.76 4.61
C ALA A 516 65.32 6.32 5.55
N MET A 517 64.92 6.77 6.75
CA MET A 517 65.85 7.22 7.79
C MET A 517 66.62 6.06 8.41
N ASP A 518 65.95 4.94 8.68
CA ASP A 518 66.58 3.74 9.23
C ASP A 518 67.59 3.14 8.23
N GLU A 519 67.24 3.09 6.94
CA GLU A 519 68.16 2.63 5.89
C GLU A 519 69.41 3.53 5.78
N ARG A 520 69.25 4.86 5.88
CA ARG A 520 70.37 5.81 5.88
C ARG A 520 71.25 5.66 7.11
N ARG A 521 70.66 5.46 8.29
CA ARG A 521 71.40 5.23 9.54
C ARG A 521 72.23 3.95 9.46
N GLN A 522 71.64 2.88 8.92
CA GLN A 522 72.32 1.60 8.73
C GLN A 522 73.50 1.70 7.74
N ARG A 523 73.37 2.51 6.68
CA ARG A 523 74.50 2.81 5.77
C ARG A 523 75.62 3.60 6.44
N LEU A 524 75.28 4.55 7.31
CA LEU A 524 76.28 5.31 8.07
C LEU A 524 77.04 4.40 9.04
N ASP A 525 76.35 3.51 9.74
CA ASP A 525 76.97 2.53 10.64
C ASP A 525 77.90 1.58 9.86
N GLN A 526 77.51 1.13 8.66
CA GLN A 526 78.36 0.32 7.79
C GLN A 526 79.60 1.08 7.28
N LEU A 527 79.44 2.35 6.92
CA LEU A 527 80.58 3.20 6.53
C LEU A 527 81.52 3.45 7.70
N ALA A 528 80.99 3.68 8.90
CA ALA A 528 81.78 3.83 10.12
C ALA A 528 82.58 2.55 10.43
N GLN A 529 81.95 1.36 10.32
CA GLN A 529 82.63 0.08 10.49
C GLN A 529 83.68 -0.20 9.41
N MET A 530 83.44 0.19 8.15
CA MET A 530 84.45 0.11 7.09
C MET A 530 85.63 1.05 7.36
N LEU A 531 85.38 2.22 7.95
CA LEU A 531 86.40 3.19 8.31
C LEU A 531 87.23 2.74 9.52
N GLU A 532 86.60 2.15 10.53
CA GLU A 532 87.32 1.46 11.63
C GLU A 532 88.15 0.28 11.12
N GLY A 533 87.66 -0.46 10.12
CA GLY A 533 88.44 -1.53 9.46
C GLY A 533 89.64 -1.04 8.64
N LEU A 534 89.68 0.24 8.28
CA LEU A 534 90.76 0.88 7.52
C LEU A 534 91.79 1.61 8.42
N SER A 535 91.68 1.48 9.75
CA SER A 535 92.54 2.15 10.75
C SER A 535 94.00 1.66 10.82
N HIS A 536 94.52 1.08 9.74
CA HIS A 536 95.94 0.72 9.58
C HIS A 536 96.63 1.45 8.41
N LEU A 537 96.06 2.55 7.91
CA LEU A 537 96.67 3.36 6.84
C LEU A 537 97.04 4.77 7.32
N ALA A 538 98.04 5.34 6.62
CA ALA A 538 98.90 6.44 7.04
C ALA A 538 98.19 7.72 7.56
N PRO A 539 98.87 8.53 8.42
CA PRO A 539 98.27 9.64 9.19
C PRO A 539 97.50 10.70 8.39
N ASP A 540 97.86 10.90 7.12
CA ASP A 540 97.25 11.90 6.23
C ASP A 540 95.81 11.55 5.79
N VAL A 541 95.43 10.26 5.86
CA VAL A 541 94.10 9.79 5.43
C VAL A 541 93.07 9.92 6.56
N SER A 542 93.50 9.75 7.82
CA SER A 542 92.64 9.89 9.00
C SER A 542 92.06 11.29 9.13
N ALA A 543 92.87 12.33 8.94
CA ALA A 543 92.43 13.73 9.07
C ALA A 543 91.40 14.14 8.00
N ARG A 544 91.47 13.56 6.78
CA ARG A 544 90.48 13.80 5.72
C ARG A 544 89.17 13.05 5.97
N LEU A 545 89.23 11.91 6.62
CA LEU A 545 88.07 11.10 6.99
C LEU A 545 87.29 11.74 8.14
N ASP A 546 87.96 12.23 9.18
CA ASP A 546 87.33 12.93 10.30
C ASP A 546 86.60 14.20 9.84
N ALA A 547 87.21 14.95 8.91
CA ALA A 547 86.57 16.12 8.30
C ALA A 547 85.34 15.76 7.45
N ARG A 548 85.33 14.58 6.81
CA ARG A 548 84.21 14.11 5.97
C ARG A 548 83.07 13.55 6.81
N ILE A 549 83.37 12.85 7.91
CA ILE A 549 82.37 12.40 8.90
C ILE A 549 81.71 13.61 9.55
N SER A 550 82.50 14.58 10.02
CA SER A 550 81.96 15.80 10.65
C SER A 550 81.05 16.58 9.68
N ALA A 551 81.40 16.65 8.40
CA ALA A 551 80.56 17.30 7.39
C ALA A 551 79.24 16.56 7.12
N LEU A 552 79.24 15.22 7.20
CA LEU A 552 78.03 14.40 7.05
C LEU A 552 77.13 14.46 8.30
N GLU A 553 77.73 14.54 9.49
CA GLU A 553 77.01 14.76 10.74
C GLU A 553 76.33 16.15 10.75
N ASP A 554 77.03 17.19 10.29
CA ASP A 554 76.48 18.53 10.11
C ASP A 554 75.32 18.56 9.09
N GLU A 555 75.41 17.78 8.01
CA GLU A 555 74.37 17.68 6.98
C GLU A 555 73.13 16.93 7.51
N LEU A 556 73.33 15.90 8.33
CA LEU A 556 72.27 15.20 9.06
C LEU A 556 71.57 16.10 10.08
N GLN A 557 72.34 16.91 10.83
CA GLN A 557 71.80 17.84 11.81
C GLN A 557 70.94 18.92 11.13
N ARG A 558 71.40 19.46 10.00
CA ARG A 558 70.63 20.44 9.20
C ARG A 558 69.35 19.85 8.61
N LEU A 559 69.36 18.58 8.19
CA LEU A 559 68.16 17.90 7.70
C LEU A 559 67.15 17.58 8.83
N ALA A 560 67.62 17.44 10.07
CA ALA A 560 66.75 17.34 11.24
C ALA A 560 66.15 18.70 11.67
N GLU A 561 66.84 19.81 11.42
CA GLU A 561 66.38 21.17 11.74
C GLU A 561 65.40 21.77 10.70
N VAL A 562 65.30 21.23 9.48
CA VAL A 562 64.21 21.56 8.54
C VAL A 562 62.93 20.80 8.92
N ALA A 563 62.52 20.94 10.17
CA ALA A 563 61.16 20.68 10.62
C ALA A 563 60.38 22.00 10.50
N PRO A 564 59.27 22.09 9.74
CA PRO A 564 58.37 23.19 9.95
C PRO A 564 57.71 23.00 11.32
N LEU A 565 58.03 23.90 12.24
CA LEU A 565 57.11 24.30 13.31
C LEU A 565 55.81 24.76 12.64
N THR A 566 54.83 23.88 12.54
CA THR A 566 53.42 24.26 12.49
C THR A 566 52.81 23.78 13.78
N ASP A 567 52.97 24.64 14.79
CA ASP A 567 52.20 24.60 16.01
C ASP A 567 50.73 24.93 15.68
N VAL A 568 49.87 24.31 16.46
CA VAL A 568 48.43 24.46 16.45
C VAL A 568 48.05 25.86 16.94
N ALA A 569 47.18 26.53 16.19
CA ALA A 569 46.16 27.44 16.74
C ALA A 569 44.88 27.26 15.93
#